data_AF-A0A2Z2Q427-F1
#
_entry.id   AF-A0A2Z2Q427-F1
#
_cell.length_a   1.000
_cell.length_b   1.000
_cell.length_c   1.000
_cell.angle_alpha   90.00
_cell.angle_beta   90.00
_cell.angle_gamma   90.00
#
_symmetry.space_group_name_H-M   'P 1'
#
loop_
_entity.id
_entity.type
_entity.pdbx_description
1 polymer ?
#
loop_
_entity_poly.entity_id
_entity_poly.type
_entity_poly.pdbx_seq_one_letter_code
_entity_poly.pdbx_strand_id
1 'polypeptide(L)' 'MRYWEACEAQVTAEEAIEECRIHEIDAVARQLDSAIIDLQTGDVIAYVDEAGEYSGADILGYLGY' A
#
# COMPACT_ATOMS: atom_id res chain seq x y z
N MET A 1 -6.21 13.10 0.18
CA MET A 1 -7.02 12.70 -0.99
C MET A 1 -8.48 12.52 -0.57
N ARG A 2 -9.44 12.57 -1.50
CA ARG A 2 -10.82 12.11 -1.23
C ARG A 2 -10.86 10.58 -1.33
N TYR A 3 -11.56 9.92 -0.41
CA TYR A 3 -11.60 8.44 -0.28
C TYR A 3 -11.93 7.69 -1.59
N TRP A 4 -12.77 8.25 -2.45
CA TRP A 4 -13.13 7.63 -3.73
C TRP A 4 -12.06 7.77 -4.83
N GLU A 5 -11.18 8.76 -4.76
CA GLU A 5 -10.07 8.90 -5.73
C GLU A 5 -8.98 7.86 -5.47
N ALA A 6 -8.78 7.48 -4.21
CA ALA A 6 -7.79 6.48 -3.82
C ALA A 6 -8.23 5.04 -4.13
N CYS A 7 -9.54 4.74 -4.19
CA CYS A 7 -10.02 3.43 -4.63
C CYS A 7 -9.78 3.13 -6.12
N GLU A 8 -9.74 4.16 -6.98
CA GLU A 8 -9.43 4.02 -8.42
C GLU A 8 -7.99 4.41 -8.76
N ALA A 9 -7.22 4.93 -7.80
CA ALA A 9 -5.85 5.33 -8.02
C ALA A 9 -4.92 4.11 -7.97
N GLN A 10 -4.08 4.03 -9.00
CA GLN A 10 -2.83 3.32 -8.93
C GLN A 10 -1.81 4.25 -8.26
N VAL A 11 -1.14 3.75 -7.22
CA VAL A 11 -0.15 4.51 -6.47
C VAL A 11 1.20 3.83 -6.54
N THR A 12 2.28 4.60 -6.45
CA THR A 12 3.64 4.06 -6.40
C THR A 12 3.96 3.47 -5.03
N ALA A 13 5.03 2.66 -4.94
CA ALA A 13 5.49 2.11 -3.67
C ALA A 13 5.78 3.21 -2.63
N GLU A 14 6.37 4.32 -3.07
CA GLU A 14 6.71 5.44 -2.21
C GLU A 14 5.45 6.10 -1.62
N GLU A 15 4.42 6.32 -2.44
CA GLU A 15 3.14 6.86 -2.00
C GLU A 15 2.41 5.92 -1.04
N ALA A 16 2.40 4.62 -1.35
CA ALA A 16 1.82 3.60 -0.48
C ALA A 16 2.50 3.55 0.90
N ILE A 17 3.83 3.58 0.93
CA ILE A 17 4.62 3.56 2.16
C ILE A 17 4.44 4.86 2.96
N GLU A 18 4.38 6.00 2.29
CA GLU A 18 4.13 7.28 2.96
C GLU A 18 2.73 7.34 3.58
N GLU A 19 1.70 6.85 2.87
CA GLU A 19 0.35 6.77 3.43
C GLU A 19 0.32 5.83 4.65
N CYS A 20 0.96 4.65 4.57
CA CYS A 20 1.09 3.75 5.72
C CYS A 20 1.79 4.44 6.91
N ARG A 21 2.85 5.22 6.65
CA ARG A 21 3.57 5.98 7.68
C ARG A 21 2.69 7.03 8.35
N ILE A 22 1.84 7.73 7.61
CA ILE A 22 0.86 8.70 8.16
C ILE A 22 -0.09 8.02 9.15
N HIS A 23 -0.40 6.74 8.92
CA HIS A 23 -1.24 5.92 9.77
C HIS A 23 -0.47 5.10 10.83
N GLU A 24 0.79 5.45 11.09
CA GLU A 24 1.65 4.79 12.08
C GLU A 24 1.92 3.30 11.79
N ILE A 25 1.85 2.89 10.51
CA ILE A 25 2.18 1.54 10.04
C ILE A 25 3.56 1.53 9.37
N ASP A 26 4.45 0.67 9.86
CA ASP A 26 5.77 0.47 9.26
C ASP A 26 5.69 -0.46 8.05
N ALA A 27 5.43 0.12 6.87
CA ALA A 27 5.35 -0.64 5.62
C ALA A 27 6.65 -0.62 4.80
N VAL A 28 6.99 -1.74 4.16
CA VAL A 28 8.11 -1.83 3.19
C VAL A 28 7.77 -2.68 1.97
N ALA A 29 8.40 -2.40 0.84
CA ALA A 29 8.36 -3.28 -0.32
C ALA A 29 9.25 -4.51 -0.11
N ARG A 30 8.66 -5.70 -0.17
CA ARG A 30 9.34 -6.99 -0.04
C ARG A 30 10.18 -7.27 -1.29
N GLN A 31 11.46 -7.59 -1.13
CA GLN A 31 12.38 -7.80 -2.26
C GLN A 31 12.02 -8.96 -3.21
N LEU A 32 11.23 -9.94 -2.75
CA LEU A 32 10.92 -11.13 -3.53
C LEU A 32 9.95 -10.83 -4.70
N ASP A 33 8.95 -10.01 -4.43
CA ASP A 33 7.80 -9.77 -5.32
C ASP A 33 7.31 -8.32 -5.30
N SER A 34 8.08 -7.43 -4.68
CA SER A 34 7.74 -6.02 -4.46
C SER A 34 6.43 -5.79 -3.70
N ALA A 35 5.84 -6.80 -3.05
CA ALA A 35 4.61 -6.59 -2.28
C ALA A 35 4.87 -5.64 -1.10
N ILE A 36 3.94 -4.71 -0.84
CA ILE A 36 4.00 -3.89 0.38
C ILE A 36 3.59 -4.77 1.56
N ILE A 37 4.45 -4.85 2.56
CA ILE A 37 4.21 -5.61 3.78
C ILE A 37 4.34 -4.72 5.00
N ASP A 38 3.54 -5.00 6.02
CA ASP A 38 3.67 -4.45 7.36
C ASP A 38 4.81 -5.17 8.09
N LEU A 39 5.81 -4.43 8.57
CA LEU A 39 6.94 -4.97 9.31
C LEU A 39 6.59 -5.40 10.74
N GLN A 40 5.54 -4.84 11.33
CA GLN A 40 5.13 -5.15 12.70
C GLN A 40 4.37 -6.47 12.75
N THR A 41 3.49 -6.71 11.78
CA THR A 41 2.63 -7.91 11.74
C THR A 41 3.15 -8.98 10.78
N GLY A 42 3.88 -8.58 9.73
CA GLY A 42 4.26 -9.43 8.62
C GLY A 42 3.15 -9.60 7.56
N ASP A 43 2.04 -8.87 7.69
CA ASP A 43 0.91 -8.96 6.77
C ASP A 43 1.20 -8.27 5.44
N VAL A 44 0.59 -8.78 4.37
CA VAL A 44 0.67 -8.18 3.05
C VAL A 44 -0.42 -7.12 2.91
N ILE A 45 0.00 -5.88 2.66
CA ILE A 45 -0.87 -4.72 2.48
C ILE A 45 -1.38 -4.67 1.05
N ALA A 46 -0.48 -4.76 0.06
CA ALA A 46 -0.84 -4.67 -1.35
C ALA A 46 0.18 -5.42 -2.23
N TYR A 47 -0.31 -5.99 -3.32
CA TYR A 47 0.53 -6.54 -4.38
C TYR A 47 0.79 -5.51 -5.46
N VAL A 48 2.00 -5.57 -6.04
CA VAL A 48 2.33 -4.79 -7.22
C VAL A 48 1.65 -5.38 -8.45
N ASP A 49 1.14 -4.53 -9.34
CA ASP A 49 0.60 -4.93 -10.62
C ASP A 49 1.71 -5.10 -11.69
N GLU A 50 1.31 -5.42 -12.93
CA GLU A 50 2.26 -5.59 -14.05
C GLU A 50 2.97 -4.29 -14.46
N ALA A 51 2.41 -3.12 -14.09
CA ALA A 51 2.97 -1.81 -14.37
C ALA A 51 3.94 -1.32 -13.27
N GLY A 52 4.01 -2.00 -12.12
CA GLY A 52 4.83 -1.58 -10.98
C GLY A 52 4.08 -0.71 -9.97
N GLU A 53 2.76 -0.64 -10.08
CA GLU A 53 1.87 0.20 -9.27
C GLU A 53 1.07 -0.66 -8.28
N TYR A 54 0.51 -0.01 -7.26
CA TYR A 54 -0.27 -0.65 -6.20
C TYR A 54 -1.69 -0.12 -6.21
N SER A 55 -2.64 -1.01 -5.94
CA SER A 55 -4.03 -0.61 -5.78
C SER A 55 -4.17 0.23 -4.51
N GLY A 56 -4.59 1.49 -4.66
CA GLY A 56 -4.97 2.32 -3.52
C GLY A 56 -6.13 1.74 -2.71
N ALA A 57 -6.98 0.91 -3.34
CA ALA A 57 -8.05 0.20 -2.65
C ALA A 57 -7.52 -0.87 -1.68
N ASP A 58 -6.47 -1.62 -2.04
CA ASP A 58 -5.86 -2.62 -1.15
C ASP A 58 -5.23 -1.94 0.08
N ILE A 59 -4.53 -0.83 -0.14
CA ILE A 59 -3.89 -0.04 0.92
C ILE A 59 -4.96 0.52 1.87
N LEU A 60 -5.99 1.17 1.34
CA LEU A 60 -7.10 1.69 2.14
C LEU A 60 -7.87 0.59 2.87
N GLY A 61 -8.05 -0.57 2.23
CA GLY A 61 -8.70 -1.72 2.83
C GLY A 61 -7.93 -2.24 4.04
N TYR A 62 -6.61 -2.28 3.98
CA TYR A 62 -5.76 -2.64 5.12
C TYR A 62 -5.84 -1.58 6.24
N LEU A 63 -5.87 -0.30 5.89
CA LEU A 63 -6.04 0.81 6.82
C LEU A 63 -7.43 0.85 7.48
N GLY A 64 -8.40 0.10 6.95
CA GLY A 64 -9.76 -0.03 7.48
C GLY A 64 -10.74 1.03 6.99
N TYR A 65 -10.50 1.63 5.82
CA TYR A 65 -11.36 2.65 5.22
C TYR A 65 -12.43 2.11 4.29
#